data_AF-A0A401J680-F1
#
_entry.id   AF-A0A401J680-F1
#
_cell.length_a   1.000
_cell.length_b   1.000
_cell.length_c   1.000
_cell.angle_alpha   90.00
_cell.angle_beta   90.00
_cell.angle_gamma   90.00
#
_symmetry.space_group_name_H-M   'P 1'
#
loop_
_entity.id
_entity.type
_entity.pdbx_description
1 polymer ?
#
loop_
_entity_poly.entity_id
_entity_poly.type
_entity_poly.pdbx_seq_one_letter_code
_entity_poly.pdbx_strand_id
1 'polypeptide(L)'
;MRRALNMPATAADCTQDGTKGALALTRERMTSIAGKIRTRAALTAEERQFVANVRTLPVYRMLEWGVRQDVVDSVISDTDELVALTLAYQMLNDLTRSIDFAISNAERGTSAAGAADGASANICQTRILTKGIEQLRDLREEVLRQRAQMRQSYIAALSQANLSTGYAGLIRQRDRDARDAAGTAASRNR
;
A
#
# COMPACT_ATOMS: atom_id res chain seq x y z
N MET A 1 34.86 -21.44 0.42
CA MET A 1 33.78 -20.43 0.22
C MET A 1 32.50 -20.96 0.84
N ARG A 2 32.04 -20.42 1.97
CA ARG A 2 30.71 -20.78 2.54
C ARG A 2 29.65 -20.06 1.71
N ARG A 3 28.80 -20.81 1.00
CA ARG A 3 27.57 -20.25 0.40
C ARG A 3 26.74 -19.70 1.56
N ALA A 4 26.55 -18.39 1.60
CA ALA A 4 25.55 -17.80 2.47
C ALA A 4 24.20 -18.39 2.05
N LEU A 5 23.56 -19.10 2.96
CA LEU A 5 22.16 -19.49 2.78
C LEU A 5 21.37 -18.19 2.73
N ASN A 6 20.58 -17.98 1.68
CA ASN A 6 19.60 -16.90 1.65
C ASN A 6 18.54 -17.20 2.72
N MET A 7 18.84 -16.88 3.97
CA MET A 7 17.88 -16.97 5.06
C MET A 7 16.84 -15.86 4.87
N PRO A 8 15.54 -16.18 4.95
CA PRO A 8 14.52 -15.16 5.03
C PRO A 8 14.74 -14.29 6.27
N ALA A 9 14.23 -13.06 6.22
CA ALA A 9 14.22 -12.14 7.35
C ALA A 9 13.66 -12.84 8.59
N THR A 10 14.43 -12.83 9.66
CA THR A 10 14.05 -13.44 10.95
C THR A 10 13.29 -12.43 11.81
N ALA A 11 12.74 -12.86 12.94
CA ALA A 11 12.10 -11.95 13.89
C ALA A 11 13.04 -10.84 14.42
N ALA A 12 14.36 -10.99 14.30
CA ALA A 12 15.33 -9.93 14.60
C ALA A 12 15.43 -8.87 13.51
N ASP A 13 15.05 -9.22 12.27
CA ASP A 13 15.02 -8.33 11.10
C ASP A 13 13.65 -7.67 10.91
N CYS A 14 12.64 -8.12 11.68
CA CYS A 14 11.26 -7.65 11.61
C CYS A 14 10.80 -7.10 12.96
N THR A 15 10.62 -5.78 13.05
CA THR A 15 9.92 -5.15 14.17
C THR A 15 8.45 -5.04 13.87
N GLN A 16 7.58 -5.48 14.79
CA GLN A 16 6.14 -5.30 14.67
C GLN A 16 5.81 -3.79 14.72
N ASP A 17 5.22 -3.25 13.65
CA ASP A 17 4.78 -1.85 13.58
C ASP A 17 3.44 -1.64 14.33
N GLY A 18 3.43 -2.05 15.61
CA GLY A 18 2.27 -2.00 16.51
C GLY A 18 1.05 -2.81 16.04
N THR A 19 -0.11 -2.48 16.58
CA THR A 19 -1.43 -3.05 16.23
C THR A 19 -2.22 -2.18 15.26
N LYS A 20 -1.58 -1.15 14.69
CA LYS A 20 -2.26 -0.16 13.86
C LYS A 20 -2.63 -0.77 12.51
N GLY A 21 -3.89 -0.62 12.11
CA GLY A 21 -4.33 -0.95 10.75
C GLY A 21 -3.73 0.01 9.70
N ALA A 22 -3.76 -0.39 8.43
CA ALA A 22 -3.16 0.37 7.32
C ALA A 22 -3.65 1.82 7.24
N LEU A 23 -4.91 2.10 7.61
CA LEU A 23 -5.46 3.45 7.66
C LEU A 23 -4.81 4.33 8.73
N ALA A 24 -4.68 3.80 9.95
CA ALA A 24 -4.07 4.53 11.06
C ALA A 24 -2.59 4.82 10.77
N LEU A 25 -1.88 3.83 10.22
CA LEU A 25 -0.49 3.99 9.79
C LEU A 25 -0.36 5.05 8.69
N THR A 26 -1.26 5.02 7.70
CA THR A 26 -1.29 6.01 6.61
C THR A 26 -1.51 7.41 7.14
N ARG A 27 -2.51 7.62 8.02
CA ARG A 27 -2.78 8.91 8.65
C ARG A 27 -1.56 9.44 9.40
N GLU A 28 -0.96 8.60 10.25
CA GLU A 28 0.22 8.96 11.03
C GLU A 28 1.39 9.39 10.13
N ARG A 29 1.66 8.62 9.07
CA ARG A 29 2.73 8.95 8.10
C ARG A 29 2.44 10.25 7.37
N MET A 30 1.21 10.46 6.90
CA MET A 30 0.81 11.69 6.21
C MET A 30 0.89 12.91 7.13
N THR A 31 0.45 12.79 8.39
CA THR A 31 0.57 13.84 9.40
C THR A 31 2.03 14.16 9.71
N SER A 32 2.89 13.13 9.88
CA SER A 32 4.33 13.31 10.09
C SER A 32 4.97 14.09 8.92
N ILE A 33 4.67 13.66 7.68
CA ILE A 33 5.18 14.31 6.47
C ILE A 33 4.70 15.77 6.39
N ALA A 34 3.42 16.03 6.65
CA ALA A 34 2.87 17.38 6.64
C ALA A 34 3.54 18.28 7.70
N GLY A 35 3.78 17.75 8.90
CA GLY A 35 4.53 18.43 9.95
C GLY A 35 5.95 18.81 9.50
N LYS A 36 6.65 17.90 8.81
CA LYS A 36 8.00 18.15 8.27
C LYS A 36 8.00 19.15 7.12
N ILE A 37 6.99 19.12 6.25
CA ILE A 37 6.83 20.14 5.21
C ILE A 37 6.65 21.52 5.86
N ARG A 38 5.80 21.63 6.88
CA ARG A 38 5.55 22.88 7.62
C ARG A 38 6.81 23.44 8.28
N THR A 39 7.60 22.58 8.92
CA THR A 39 8.85 22.98 9.59
C THR A 39 10.08 23.00 8.69
N ARG A 40 9.92 22.66 7.40
CA ARG A 40 11.00 22.50 6.42
C ARG A 40 12.05 21.47 6.84
N ALA A 41 11.64 20.45 7.59
CA ALA A 41 12.48 19.34 7.98
C ALA A 41 12.62 18.30 6.85
N ALA A 42 13.73 17.57 6.85
CA ALA A 42 13.97 16.50 5.89
C ALA A 42 13.09 15.27 6.17
N LEU A 43 12.59 14.64 5.11
CA LEU A 43 11.88 13.36 5.19
C LEU A 43 12.84 12.20 5.51
N THR A 44 12.38 11.22 6.29
CA THR A 44 13.15 9.99 6.54
C THR A 44 13.21 9.11 5.28
N ALA A 45 13.99 8.03 5.33
CA ALA A 45 14.02 7.06 4.24
C ALA A 45 12.65 6.38 4.04
N GLU A 46 11.97 6.04 5.13
CA GLU A 46 10.67 5.38 5.13
C GLU A 46 9.58 6.31 4.58
N GLU A 47 9.60 7.59 4.95
CA GLU A 47 8.66 8.59 4.43
C GLU A 47 8.86 8.87 2.94
N ARG A 48 10.12 8.93 2.48
CA ARG A 48 10.42 9.06 1.04
C ARG A 48 9.93 7.84 0.26
N GLN A 49 10.14 6.65 0.81
CA GLN A 49 9.67 5.41 0.21
C GLN A 49 8.14 5.37 0.16
N PHE A 50 7.46 5.77 1.25
CA PHE A 50 6.01 5.88 1.30
C PHE A 50 5.47 6.79 0.19
N VAL A 51 6.03 7.99 0.04
CA VAL A 51 5.65 8.92 -1.03
C VAL A 51 5.91 8.32 -2.43
N ALA A 52 7.06 7.68 -2.64
CA ALA A 52 7.43 7.09 -3.93
C ALA A 52 6.56 5.88 -4.30
N ASN A 53 6.08 5.14 -3.30
CA ASN A 53 5.28 3.95 -3.47
C ASN A 53 3.83 4.27 -3.83
N VAL A 54 3.27 5.37 -3.34
CA VAL A 54 1.89 5.77 -3.65
C VAL A 54 1.87 6.51 -4.99
N ARG A 55 1.82 5.76 -6.10
CA ARG A 55 1.87 6.34 -7.46
C ARG A 55 0.55 6.91 -7.96
N THR A 56 -0.56 6.54 -7.34
CA THR A 56 -1.89 6.87 -7.82
C THR A 56 -2.36 8.26 -7.40
N LEU A 57 -1.69 8.84 -6.40
CA LEU A 57 -1.94 10.20 -5.92
C LEU A 57 -0.60 10.89 -5.67
N PRO A 58 -0.43 12.16 -6.04
CA PRO A 58 0.78 12.92 -5.74
C PRO A 58 0.78 13.38 -4.27
N VAL A 59 0.85 12.43 -3.32
CA VAL A 59 0.66 12.65 -1.87
C VAL A 59 1.49 13.83 -1.35
N TYR A 60 2.78 13.88 -1.70
CA TYR A 60 3.65 14.96 -1.25
C TYR A 60 3.16 16.35 -1.70
N ARG A 61 2.74 16.48 -2.96
CA ARG A 61 2.25 17.75 -3.52
C ARG A 61 0.91 18.16 -2.91
N MET A 62 0.05 17.19 -2.62
CA MET A 62 -1.23 17.44 -1.95
C MET A 62 -1.01 17.93 -0.52
N LEU A 63 -0.10 17.30 0.23
CA LEU A 63 0.26 17.75 1.58
C LEU A 63 0.96 19.11 1.55
N GLU A 64 1.84 19.38 0.58
CA GLU A 64 2.47 20.69 0.39
C GLU A 64 1.43 21.80 0.12
N TRP A 65 0.42 21.51 -0.72
CA TRP A 65 -0.69 22.41 -0.94
C TRP A 65 -1.53 22.60 0.34
N GLY A 66 -1.85 21.51 1.04
CA GLY A 66 -2.62 21.54 2.29
C GLY A 66 -1.92 22.34 3.38
N VAL A 67 -0.60 22.25 3.51
CA VAL A 67 0.20 23.06 4.46
C VAL A 67 0.16 24.54 4.09
N ARG A 68 0.23 24.88 2.80
CA ARG A 68 0.21 26.27 2.32
C ARG A 68 -1.16 26.94 2.46
N GLN A 69 -2.24 26.16 2.35
CA GLN A 69 -3.62 26.63 2.50
C GLN A 69 -4.17 26.42 3.92
N ASP A 70 -3.37 25.86 4.83
CA ASP A 70 -3.73 25.48 6.20
C ASP A 70 -4.97 24.56 6.31
N VAL A 71 -5.11 23.63 5.37
CA VAL A 71 -6.21 22.64 5.30
C VAL A 71 -5.71 21.19 5.30
N VAL A 72 -4.58 20.94 5.99
CA VAL A 72 -3.91 19.63 6.03
C VAL A 72 -4.86 18.52 6.46
N ASP A 73 -5.65 18.74 7.50
CA ASP A 73 -6.54 17.69 8.04
C ASP A 73 -7.62 17.28 7.05
N SER A 74 -8.17 18.22 6.27
CA SER A 74 -9.12 17.93 5.19
C SER A 74 -8.45 17.11 4.10
N VAL A 75 -7.26 17.53 3.66
CA VAL A 75 -6.51 16.81 2.61
C VAL A 75 -6.22 15.37 3.04
N ILE A 76 -5.83 15.16 4.31
CA ILE A 76 -5.60 13.82 4.85
C ILE A 76 -6.90 13.05 4.90
N SER A 77 -7.98 13.61 5.44
CA SER A 77 -9.27 12.93 5.53
C SER A 77 -9.86 12.54 4.17
N ASP A 78 -9.59 13.32 3.12
CA ASP A 78 -10.11 13.05 1.78
C ASP A 78 -9.29 12.01 1.01
N THR A 79 -8.06 11.73 1.47
CA THR A 79 -7.11 10.88 0.72
C THR A 79 -6.60 9.66 1.47
N ASP A 80 -6.73 9.64 2.79
CA ASP A 80 -6.16 8.61 3.66
C ASP A 80 -6.64 7.20 3.30
N GLU A 81 -7.91 7.02 2.96
CA GLU A 81 -8.49 5.73 2.62
C GLU A 81 -7.91 5.18 1.32
N LEU A 82 -7.81 6.04 0.29
CA LEU A 82 -7.26 5.65 -1.01
C LEU A 82 -5.76 5.37 -0.93
N VAL A 83 -5.02 6.15 -0.14
CA VAL A 83 -3.61 5.92 0.14
C VAL A 83 -3.42 4.65 0.97
N ALA A 84 -4.26 4.41 1.97
CA ALA A 84 -4.21 3.21 2.81
C ALA A 84 -4.52 1.94 2.03
N LEU A 85 -5.47 1.97 1.10
CA LEU A 85 -5.74 0.85 0.19
C LEU A 85 -4.52 0.54 -0.69
N THR A 86 -3.83 1.58 -1.17
CA THR A 86 -2.61 1.42 -1.97
C THR A 86 -1.49 0.79 -1.15
N LEU A 87 -1.32 1.24 0.10
CA LEU A 87 -0.35 0.68 1.04
C LEU A 87 -0.66 -0.78 1.38
N ALA A 88 -1.91 -1.08 1.72
CA ALA A 88 -2.35 -2.44 2.01
C ALA A 88 -2.11 -3.38 0.82
N TYR A 89 -2.36 -2.91 -0.41
CA TYR A 89 -2.11 -3.70 -1.61
C TYR A 89 -0.63 -4.02 -1.80
N GLN A 90 0.26 -3.09 -1.48
CA GLN A 90 1.70 -3.30 -1.51
C GLN A 90 2.14 -4.31 -0.45
N MET A 91 1.63 -4.18 0.77
CA MET A 91 1.91 -5.14 1.85
C MET A 91 1.48 -6.56 1.46
N LEU A 92 0.30 -6.73 0.84
CA LEU A 92 -0.14 -8.04 0.33
C LEU A 92 0.74 -8.56 -0.81
N ASN A 93 1.22 -7.67 -1.69
CA ASN A 93 2.14 -8.03 -2.76
C ASN A 93 3.48 -8.53 -2.22
N ASP A 94 4.05 -7.82 -1.25
CA ASP A 94 5.32 -8.18 -0.62
C ASP A 94 5.16 -9.46 0.20
N LEU A 95 4.04 -9.63 0.91
CA LEU A 95 3.69 -10.87 1.60
C LEU A 95 3.61 -12.05 0.62
N THR A 96 2.93 -11.88 -0.51
CA THR A 96 2.83 -12.93 -1.54
C THR A 96 4.21 -13.34 -2.03
N ARG A 97 5.08 -12.37 -2.34
CA ARG A 97 6.45 -12.62 -2.79
C ARG A 97 7.30 -13.33 -1.73
N SER A 98 7.13 -12.94 -0.46
CA SER A 98 7.83 -13.57 0.66
C SER A 98 7.40 -15.02 0.85
N ILE A 99 6.09 -15.30 0.76
CA ILE A 99 5.54 -16.66 0.85
C ILE A 99 6.04 -17.52 -0.33
N ASP A 100 5.99 -17.00 -1.56
CA ASP A 100 6.51 -17.69 -2.76
C ASP A 100 7.99 -18.06 -2.61
N PHE A 101 8.80 -17.11 -2.09
CA PHE A 101 10.20 -17.35 -1.81
C PHE A 101 10.41 -18.41 -0.73
N ALA A 102 9.63 -18.37 0.36
CA ALA A 102 9.70 -19.36 1.43
C ALA A 102 9.33 -20.77 0.94
N ILE A 103 8.25 -20.92 0.16
CA ILE A 103 7.83 -22.19 -0.42
C ILE A 103 8.90 -22.74 -1.36
N SER A 104 9.41 -21.92 -2.28
CA SER A 104 10.45 -22.35 -3.23
C SER A 104 11.73 -22.82 -2.52
N ASN A 105 12.13 -22.15 -1.43
CA ASN A 105 13.26 -22.60 -0.63
C ASN A 105 12.98 -23.90 0.12
N ALA A 106 11.78 -24.04 0.69
CA ALA A 106 11.38 -25.24 1.42
C ALA A 106 11.27 -26.47 0.51
N GLU A 107 10.77 -26.31 -0.72
CA GLU A 107 10.72 -27.37 -1.74
C GLU A 107 12.12 -27.78 -2.21
N ARG A 108 13.01 -26.80 -2.42
CA ARG A 108 14.43 -27.07 -2.72
C ARG A 108 15.13 -27.80 -1.58
N GLY A 109 14.87 -27.42 -0.33
CA GLY A 109 15.40 -28.10 0.84
C GLY A 109 14.89 -29.54 0.96
N THR A 110 13.60 -29.76 0.70
CA THR A 110 12.97 -31.08 0.73
C THR A 110 13.50 -32.01 -0.36
N SER A 111 13.61 -31.51 -1.59
CA SER A 111 14.15 -32.29 -2.73
C SER A 111 15.65 -32.61 -2.58
N ALA A 112 16.46 -31.67 -2.10
CA ALA A 112 17.88 -31.91 -1.83
C ALA A 112 18.11 -32.94 -0.71
N ALA A 113 17.27 -32.91 0.34
CA ALA A 113 17.34 -33.87 1.44
C ALA A 113 16.81 -35.27 1.05
N GLY A 114 15.76 -35.34 0.22
CA GLY A 114 15.21 -36.60 -0.28
C GLY A 114 16.10 -37.31 -1.31
N ALA A 115 17.02 -36.59 -1.94
CA ALA A 115 18.01 -37.15 -2.87
C ALA A 115 19.27 -37.71 -2.20
N ALA A 116 19.40 -37.58 -0.88
CA ALA A 116 20.57 -38.03 -0.13
C ALA A 116 20.27 -39.34 0.62
N ASP A 117 21.15 -40.35 0.44
CA ASP A 117 21.03 -41.68 1.06
C ASP A 117 20.78 -41.58 2.57
N GLY A 118 19.82 -42.36 3.07
CA GLY A 118 19.31 -42.35 4.46
C GLY A 118 20.32 -42.70 5.56
N ALA A 119 21.61 -42.80 5.24
CA ALA A 119 22.71 -43.07 6.17
C ALA A 119 23.48 -41.81 6.61
N SER A 120 23.20 -40.63 6.04
CA SER A 120 23.98 -39.42 6.38
C SER A 120 23.37 -38.71 7.60
N ALA A 121 24.13 -38.66 8.70
CA ALA A 121 23.78 -38.00 9.97
C ALA A 121 23.57 -36.47 9.87
N ASN A 122 23.83 -35.88 8.69
CA ASN A 122 23.73 -34.44 8.41
C ASN A 122 22.50 -34.05 7.58
N ILE A 123 21.59 -35.00 7.25
CA ILE A 123 20.35 -34.67 6.53
C ILE A 123 19.29 -34.25 7.55
N CYS A 124 18.85 -32.99 7.47
CA CYS A 124 17.69 -32.51 8.21
C CYS A 124 16.46 -33.36 7.84
N GLN A 125 15.75 -33.92 8.82
CA GLN A 125 14.49 -34.65 8.58
C GLN A 125 13.45 -33.70 7.99
N THR A 126 13.28 -33.70 6.68
CA THR A 126 12.37 -32.78 5.97
C THR A 126 10.89 -33.15 6.12
N ARG A 127 10.59 -34.33 6.69
CA ARG A 127 9.22 -34.75 7.01
C ARG A 127 8.51 -33.76 7.95
N ILE A 128 9.25 -33.11 8.87
CA ILE A 128 8.69 -32.08 9.76
C ILE A 128 8.25 -30.81 9.00
N LEU A 129 8.85 -30.54 7.83
CA LEU A 129 8.59 -29.35 7.04
C LEU A 129 7.35 -29.49 6.15
N THR A 130 6.94 -30.72 5.83
CA THR A 130 5.78 -31.00 4.94
C THR A 130 4.51 -30.26 5.38
N LYS A 131 4.17 -30.35 6.68
CA LYS A 131 2.99 -29.68 7.23
C LYS A 131 3.10 -28.15 7.19
N GLY A 132 4.31 -27.62 7.40
CA GLY A 132 4.56 -26.18 7.30
C GLY A 132 4.47 -25.67 5.85
N ILE A 133 4.91 -26.47 4.88
CA ILE A 133 4.78 -26.14 3.45
C ILE A 133 3.31 -26.12 3.03
N GLU A 134 2.50 -27.09 3.48
CA GLU A 134 1.05 -27.11 3.25
C GLU A 134 0.38 -25.87 3.84
N GLN A 135 0.67 -25.52 5.10
CA GLN A 135 0.14 -24.31 5.73
C GLN A 135 0.53 -23.02 4.97
N LEU A 136 1.76 -22.95 4.44
CA LEU A 136 2.20 -21.81 3.63
C LEU A 136 1.49 -21.76 2.27
N ARG A 137 1.16 -22.91 1.67
CA ARG A 137 0.38 -22.99 0.43
C ARG A 137 -1.06 -22.54 0.65
N ASP A 138 -1.71 -22.99 1.72
CA ASP A 138 -3.05 -22.54 2.09
C ASP A 138 -3.06 -21.02 2.35
N LEU A 139 -2.07 -20.51 3.09
CA LEU A 139 -1.91 -19.08 3.33
C LEU A 139 -1.72 -18.30 2.03
N ARG A 140 -0.94 -18.84 1.08
CA ARG A 140 -0.73 -18.23 -0.24
C ARG A 140 -2.05 -18.09 -0.99
N GLU A 141 -2.87 -19.13 -1.02
CA GLU A 141 -4.17 -19.10 -1.69
C GLU A 141 -5.10 -18.05 -1.06
N GLU A 142 -5.13 -18.00 0.27
CA GLU A 142 -5.92 -17.02 1.01
C GLU A 142 -5.45 -15.57 0.74
N VAL A 143 -4.14 -15.32 0.73
CA VAL A 143 -3.57 -13.99 0.41
C VAL A 143 -3.89 -13.60 -1.03
N LEU A 144 -3.81 -14.53 -1.99
CA LEU A 144 -4.18 -14.25 -3.38
C LEU A 144 -5.67 -13.91 -3.52
N ARG A 145 -6.54 -14.61 -2.79
CA ARG A 145 -7.98 -14.33 -2.73
C ARG A 145 -8.25 -12.95 -2.16
N GLN A 146 -7.66 -12.62 -1.01
CA GLN A 146 -7.79 -11.31 -0.38
C GLN A 146 -7.27 -10.18 -1.28
N ARG A 147 -6.15 -10.41 -1.98
CA ARG A 147 -5.59 -9.46 -2.94
C ARG A 147 -6.52 -9.21 -4.13
N ALA A 148 -7.18 -10.24 -4.66
CA ALA A 148 -8.17 -10.10 -5.72
C ALA A 148 -9.37 -9.26 -5.25
N GLN A 149 -9.89 -9.56 -4.06
CA GLN A 149 -10.99 -8.80 -3.44
C GLN A 149 -10.62 -7.34 -3.22
N MET A 150 -9.44 -7.07 -2.64
CA MET A 150 -8.97 -5.70 -2.42
C MET A 150 -8.75 -4.93 -3.72
N ARG A 151 -8.25 -5.57 -4.78
CA ARG A 151 -8.11 -4.91 -6.09
C ARG A 151 -9.47 -4.42 -6.59
N GLN A 152 -10.52 -5.21 -6.41
CA GLN A 152 -11.87 -4.84 -6.80
C GLN A 152 -12.40 -3.68 -5.96
N SER A 153 -12.24 -3.73 -4.63
CA SER A 153 -12.60 -2.63 -3.73
C SER A 153 -11.84 -1.34 -4.05
N TYR A 154 -10.56 -1.45 -4.42
CA TYR A 154 -9.73 -0.32 -4.81
C TYR A 154 -10.18 0.32 -6.13
N ILE A 155 -10.47 -0.48 -7.16
CA ILE A 155 -10.99 0.03 -8.43
C ILE A 155 -12.36 0.68 -8.22
N ALA A 156 -13.21 0.10 -7.36
CA ALA A 156 -14.49 0.69 -6.99
C ALA A 156 -14.31 2.07 -6.32
N ALA A 157 -13.43 2.18 -5.32
CA ALA A 157 -13.13 3.44 -4.64
C ALA A 157 -12.56 4.51 -5.60
N LEU A 158 -11.64 4.12 -6.48
CA LEU A 158 -11.13 5.01 -7.54
C LEU A 158 -12.23 5.46 -8.50
N SER A 159 -13.10 4.55 -8.92
CA SER A 159 -14.21 4.87 -9.82
C SER A 159 -15.17 5.86 -9.16
N GLN A 160 -15.44 5.68 -7.86
CA GLN A 160 -16.30 6.56 -7.08
C GLN A 160 -15.68 7.97 -6.90
N ALA A 161 -14.37 8.05 -6.65
CA ALA A 161 -13.64 9.32 -6.57
C ALA A 161 -13.58 10.06 -7.92
N ASN A 162 -13.44 9.32 -9.03
CA ASN A 162 -13.51 9.92 -10.36
C ASN A 162 -14.92 10.42 -10.68
N LEU A 163 -15.96 9.65 -10.33
CA LEU A 163 -17.36 10.05 -10.49
C LEU A 163 -17.69 11.31 -9.69
N SER A 164 -17.23 11.40 -8.43
CA SER A 164 -17.44 12.59 -7.60
C SER A 164 -16.72 13.82 -8.15
N THR A 165 -15.50 13.66 -8.66
CA THR A 165 -14.74 14.74 -9.31
C THR A 165 -15.42 15.20 -10.60
N GLY A 166 -15.85 14.27 -11.45
CA GLY A 166 -16.59 14.58 -12.67
C GLY A 166 -17.91 15.31 -12.37
N TYR A 167 -18.65 14.83 -11.37
CA TYR A 167 -19.89 15.47 -10.92
C TYR A 167 -19.66 16.88 -10.34
N ALA A 168 -18.63 17.06 -9.51
CA ALA A 168 -18.26 18.38 -8.97
C ALA A 168 -17.81 19.35 -10.09
N GLY A 169 -17.16 18.83 -11.14
CA GLY A 169 -16.83 19.60 -12.35
C GLY A 169 -18.09 20.07 -13.09
N LEU A 170 -19.07 19.18 -13.28
CA LEU A 170 -20.36 19.50 -13.90
C LEU A 170 -21.14 20.57 -13.13
N ILE A 171 -21.19 20.49 -11.79
CA ILE A 171 -21.84 21.51 -10.96
C ILE A 171 -21.12 22.86 -11.14
N ARG A 172 -19.78 22.90 -11.03
CA ARG A 172 -19.01 24.13 -11.23
C ARG A 172 -19.17 24.73 -12.63
N GLN A 173 -19.43 23.89 -13.63
CA GLN A 173 -19.71 24.35 -14.98
C GLN A 173 -21.10 24.96 -15.07
N ARG A 174 -22.14 24.28 -14.56
CA ARG A 174 -23.50 24.83 -14.48
C ARG A 174 -23.56 26.13 -13.68
N ASP A 175 -22.83 26.24 -12.58
CA ASP A 175 -22.78 27.45 -11.77
C ASP A 175 -22.14 28.61 -12.53
N ARG A 176 -21.11 28.33 -13.36
CA ARG A 176 -20.52 29.33 -14.25
C ARG A 176 -21.49 29.73 -15.35
N ASP A 177 -22.10 28.75 -16.04
CA ASP A 177 -23.07 29.01 -17.11
C ASP A 177 -24.27 29.83 -16.59
N ALA A 178 -24.75 29.55 -15.38
CA ALA A 178 -25.82 30.31 -14.73
C ALA A 178 -25.40 31.75 -14.41
N ARG A 179 -24.16 31.97 -13.94
CA ARG A 179 -23.62 33.32 -13.70
C ARG A 179 -23.44 34.10 -15.00
N ASP A 180 -22.95 33.46 -16.05
CA ASP A 180 -22.77 34.08 -17.36
C ASP A 180 -24.12 34.42 -18.02
N ALA A 181 -25.12 33.54 -17.88
CA ALA A 181 -26.50 33.80 -18.30
C ALA A 181 -27.13 34.98 -17.52
N ALA A 182 -26.91 35.06 -16.20
CA ALA A 182 -27.38 36.18 -15.39
C ALA A 182 -26.68 37.51 -15.75
N GLY A 183 -25.36 37.47 -16.02
CA GLY A 183 -24.58 38.63 -16.43
C GLY A 183 -24.97 39.15 -17.82
N THR A 184 -25.24 38.27 -18.77
CA THR A 184 -25.72 38.64 -20.11
C THR A 184 -27.15 39.20 -20.09
N ALA A 185 -28.03 38.69 -19.21
CA ALA A 185 -29.36 39.26 -19.00
C ALA A 185 -29.30 40.66 -18.37
N ALA A 186 -28.41 40.88 -17.40
CA ALA A 186 -28.19 42.20 -16.78
C ALA A 186 -27.62 43.23 -17.77
N SER A 187 -26.75 42.80 -18.70
CA SER A 187 -26.20 43.66 -19.75
C SER A 187 -27.22 44.09 -20.82
N ARG A 188 -28.30 43.33 -21.03
CA ARG A 188 -29.34 43.65 -22.03
C ARG A 188 -30.41 44.61 -21.52
N ASN A 189 -30.52 44.77 -20.20
CA ASN A 189 -31.48 45.68 -19.56
C ASN A 189 -30.88 47.06 -19.21
N ARG A 190 -29.74 47.42 -19.82
CA ARG A 190 -29.09 48.72 -19.73
C ARG A 190 -28.99 49.35 -21.11
#